data_AF-A0A818EWS6-F1
#
_entry.id   AF-A0A818EWS6-F1
#
_cell.length_a   1.000
_cell.length_b   1.000
_cell.length_c   1.000
_cell.angle_alpha   90.00
_cell.angle_beta   90.00
_cell.angle_gamma   90.00
#
_symmetry.space_group_name_H-M   'P 1'
#
loop_
_entity.id
_entity.type
_entity.pdbx_description
1 polymer ?
#
loop_
_entity_poly.entity_id
_entity_poly.type
_entity_poly.pdbx_seq_one_letter_code
_entity_poly.pdbx_strand_id
1 'polypeptide(L)'
;MKLILLYLLFCCINADHGHLTYTTVVTFGDSLSDTGNGYRISQRSWPPVPPFNKNRSYTDDLTWNQILTQKLLYEATLQDFAYGFATIDSELVHGTMGSHANINVDCNCLCYKSRPKRRFQVRFALIILFFILRIVAIGLYASSSDDDYDGGISAAICAFSLIFLFTTFCLDLYRYCVWWHYTPYGDTRCH
;
A
#
# COMPACT_ATOMS: atom_id res chain seq x y z
N MET A 1 -26.85 10.94 22.98
CA MET A 1 -25.46 10.94 22.46
C MET A 1 -24.62 9.74 22.93
N LYS A 2 -24.68 9.33 24.22
CA LYS A 2 -23.91 8.19 24.77
C LYS A 2 -24.15 6.83 24.07
N LEU A 3 -25.38 6.56 23.60
CA LEU A 3 -25.70 5.31 22.88
C LEU A 3 -25.02 5.19 21.51
N ILE A 4 -24.89 6.29 20.76
CA ILE A 4 -24.27 6.29 19.42
C ILE A 4 -22.75 6.03 19.54
N LEU A 5 -22.12 6.63 20.56
CA LEU A 5 -20.70 6.40 20.84
C LEU A 5 -20.44 4.94 21.23
N LEU A 6 -21.34 4.33 22.01
CA LEU A 6 -21.27 2.91 22.39
C LEU A 6 -21.46 1.99 21.16
N TYR A 7 -22.37 2.34 20.25
CA TYR A 7 -22.64 1.58 19.03
C TYR A 7 -21.46 1.64 18.05
N LEU A 8 -20.81 2.80 17.92
CA LEU A 8 -19.60 2.96 17.11
C LEU A 8 -18.39 2.23 17.72
N LEU A 9 -18.24 2.24 19.05
CA LEU A 9 -17.22 1.46 19.75
C LEU A 9 -17.45 -0.05 19.61
N PHE A 10 -18.70 -0.50 19.69
CA PHE A 10 -19.05 -1.92 19.50
C PHE A 10 -18.82 -2.38 18.06
N CYS A 11 -19.02 -1.52 17.06
CA CYS A 11 -18.72 -1.81 15.66
C CYS A 11 -17.20 -1.94 15.40
N CYS A 12 -16.37 -1.17 16.12
CA CYS A 12 -14.90 -1.27 16.01
C CYS A 12 -14.34 -2.53 16.67
N ILE A 13 -14.99 -3.05 17.72
CA ILE A 13 -14.54 -4.26 18.43
C ILE A 13 -14.99 -5.54 17.71
N ASN A 14 -16.14 -5.51 17.03
CA ASN A 14 -16.63 -6.63 16.19
C ASN A 14 -16.14 -6.56 14.73
N ALA A 15 -15.08 -5.79 14.46
CA ALA A 15 -14.32 -5.97 13.23
C ALA A 15 -13.66 -7.35 13.33
N ASP A 16 -14.43 -8.33 12.89
CA ASP A 16 -14.12 -9.74 12.72
C ASP A 16 -12.61 -9.97 12.57
N HIS A 17 -12.06 -10.92 13.32
CA HIS A 17 -10.78 -11.54 13.00
C HIS A 17 -10.97 -12.37 11.73
N GLY A 18 -11.34 -11.71 10.63
CA GLY A 18 -11.46 -12.28 9.32
C GLY A 18 -10.13 -12.93 9.04
N HIS A 19 -10.13 -14.27 9.05
CA HIS A 19 -9.03 -15.07 8.57
C HIS A 19 -8.61 -14.44 7.25
N LEU A 20 -7.38 -13.92 7.21
CA LEU A 20 -6.84 -13.21 6.06
C LEU A 20 -6.84 -14.20 4.89
N THR A 21 -7.92 -14.20 4.11
CA THR A 21 -8.19 -15.13 3.01
C THR A 21 -7.48 -14.62 1.77
N TYR A 22 -6.16 -14.49 1.87
CA TYR A 22 -5.33 -14.26 0.71
C TYR A 22 -5.15 -15.58 0.00
N THR A 23 -5.66 -15.69 -1.22
CA THR A 23 -5.46 -16.86 -2.09
C THR A 23 -4.13 -16.80 -2.84
N THR A 24 -3.52 -15.61 -2.92
CA THR A 24 -2.33 -15.37 -3.74
C THR A 24 -1.47 -14.29 -3.12
N VAL A 25 -0.18 -14.56 -3.02
CA VAL A 25 0.86 -13.58 -2.71
C VAL A 25 1.55 -13.23 -4.01
N VAL A 26 1.48 -11.97 -4.42
CA VAL A 26 2.18 -11.47 -5.61
C VAL A 26 3.35 -10.63 -5.14
N THR A 27 4.56 -10.98 -5.58
CA THR A 27 5.80 -10.34 -5.15
C THR A 27 6.45 -9.62 -6.32
N PHE A 28 6.80 -8.36 -6.12
CA PHE A 28 7.64 -7.56 -7.01
C PHE A 28 8.84 -7.06 -6.20
N GLY A 29 10.00 -6.93 -6.84
CA GLY A 29 11.18 -6.44 -6.16
C GLY A 29 12.47 -6.93 -6.79
N ASP A 30 13.52 -6.92 -5.98
CA ASP A 30 14.89 -7.21 -6.35
C ASP A 30 15.33 -8.60 -5.85
N SER A 31 16.65 -8.79 -5.71
CA SER A 31 17.27 -10.03 -5.24
C SER A 31 16.80 -10.48 -3.85
N LEU A 32 16.29 -9.58 -3.01
CA LEU A 32 15.80 -9.93 -1.67
C LEU A 32 14.49 -10.73 -1.71
N SER A 33 13.76 -10.64 -2.82
CA SER A 33 12.46 -11.29 -2.98
C SER A 33 12.41 -12.26 -4.16
N ASP A 34 13.42 -12.24 -5.03
CA ASP A 34 13.55 -13.14 -6.17
C ASP A 34 13.77 -14.60 -5.73
N THR A 35 12.84 -15.46 -6.13
CA THR A 35 12.81 -16.90 -5.84
C THR A 35 13.41 -17.77 -6.94
N GLY A 36 13.98 -17.17 -7.99
CA GLY A 36 14.69 -17.89 -9.06
C GLY A 36 14.49 -17.35 -10.46
N ASN A 37 13.85 -16.19 -10.63
CA ASN A 37 13.70 -15.49 -11.89
C ASN A 37 15.05 -15.09 -12.47
N GLY A 38 15.93 -14.45 -11.68
CA GLY A 38 17.28 -14.08 -12.08
C GLY A 38 18.13 -15.27 -12.51
N TYR A 39 18.03 -16.39 -11.79
CA TYR A 39 18.69 -17.65 -12.15
C TYR A 39 18.18 -18.28 -13.43
N ARG A 40 16.88 -18.16 -13.71
CA ARG A 40 16.29 -18.71 -14.93
C ARG A 40 16.71 -17.92 -16.17
N ILE A 41 16.63 -16.60 -16.12
CA ILE A 41 16.95 -15.73 -17.27
C ILE A 41 18.46 -15.67 -17.54
N SER A 42 19.30 -15.85 -16.52
CA SER A 42 20.75 -16.02 -16.69
C SER A 42 21.16 -17.40 -17.22
N GLN A 43 20.22 -18.22 -17.68
CA GLN A 43 20.47 -19.60 -18.10
C GLN A 43 21.21 -20.42 -17.03
N ARG A 44 20.85 -20.20 -15.75
CA ARG A 44 21.42 -20.89 -14.58
C ARG A 44 22.87 -20.52 -14.27
N SER A 45 23.38 -19.40 -14.81
CA SER A 45 24.74 -18.92 -14.57
C SER A 45 24.85 -17.98 -13.37
N TRP A 46 23.75 -17.34 -12.96
CA TRP A 46 23.74 -16.30 -11.93
C TRP A 46 22.44 -16.29 -11.12
N PRO A 47 22.44 -16.26 -9.77
CA PRO A 47 23.62 -16.22 -8.90
C PRO A 47 24.46 -17.52 -8.97
N PRO A 48 25.79 -17.43 -8.73
CA PRO A 48 26.67 -18.59 -8.79
C PRO A 48 26.41 -19.53 -7.61
N VAL A 49 26.34 -20.83 -7.89
CA VAL A 49 26.23 -21.88 -6.88
C VAL A 49 27.55 -22.65 -6.88
N PRO A 50 28.37 -22.64 -5.81
CA PRO A 50 28.23 -21.96 -4.49
C PRO A 50 28.61 -20.46 -4.49
N PRO A 51 28.23 -19.65 -3.45
CA PRO A 51 27.65 -20.06 -2.17
C PRO A 51 26.11 -20.12 -2.15
N PHE A 52 25.43 -19.51 -3.12
CA PHE A 52 23.97 -19.39 -3.12
C PHE A 52 23.27 -20.74 -3.28
N ASN A 53 22.01 -20.81 -2.84
CA ASN A 53 21.25 -22.05 -2.79
C ASN A 53 20.99 -22.64 -4.20
N LYS A 54 21.00 -23.98 -4.28
CA LYS A 54 20.46 -24.76 -5.42
C LYS A 54 19.00 -24.42 -5.74
N ASN A 55 18.28 -23.84 -4.79
CA ASN A 55 16.91 -23.33 -4.95
C ASN A 55 16.81 -22.04 -5.78
N ARG A 56 17.92 -21.61 -6.40
CA ARG A 56 17.94 -20.64 -7.51
C ARG A 56 17.76 -19.17 -7.08
N SER A 57 17.71 -18.88 -5.78
CA SER A 57 17.57 -17.53 -5.21
C SER A 57 18.93 -16.94 -4.74
N TYR A 58 18.91 -15.68 -4.27
CA TYR A 58 20.09 -14.96 -3.75
C TYR A 58 20.35 -15.17 -2.25
N THR A 59 19.89 -16.30 -1.70
CA THR A 59 20.08 -16.65 -0.30
C THR A 59 20.36 -18.15 -0.19
N ASP A 60 20.88 -18.59 0.95
CA ASP A 60 21.26 -19.99 1.20
C ASP A 60 20.05 -20.89 1.51
N ASP A 61 18.87 -20.29 1.77
CA ASP A 61 17.64 -20.98 2.12
C ASP A 61 16.42 -20.41 1.35
N LEU A 62 15.21 -20.51 1.91
CA LEU A 62 14.01 -19.88 1.40
C LEU A 62 14.06 -18.36 1.62
N THR A 63 13.54 -17.63 0.64
CA THR A 63 13.31 -16.18 0.70
C THR A 63 12.14 -15.84 1.64
N TRP A 64 12.06 -14.59 2.09
CA TRP A 64 11.03 -14.16 3.06
C TRP A 64 9.59 -14.36 2.53
N ASN A 65 9.37 -14.17 1.23
CA ASN A 65 8.08 -14.35 0.56
C ASN A 65 7.71 -15.84 0.44
N GLN A 66 8.69 -16.71 0.23
CA GLN A 66 8.48 -18.16 0.34
C GLN A 66 8.13 -18.56 1.78
N ILE A 67 8.84 -18.04 2.78
CA ILE A 67 8.55 -18.31 4.19
C ILE A 67 7.16 -17.81 4.57
N LEU A 68 6.80 -16.58 4.18
CA LEU A 68 5.47 -15.99 4.40
C LEU A 68 4.37 -16.88 3.81
N THR A 69 4.52 -17.27 2.54
CA THR A 69 3.52 -18.08 1.85
C THR A 69 3.42 -19.47 2.46
N GLN A 70 4.55 -20.15 2.70
CA GLN A 70 4.54 -21.52 3.21
C GLN A 70 4.15 -21.65 4.68
N LYS A 71 4.52 -20.69 5.53
CA LYS A 71 4.32 -20.79 6.99
C LYS A 71 3.10 -20.05 7.51
N LEU A 72 2.74 -18.91 6.89
CA LEU A 72 1.66 -18.05 7.39
C LEU A 72 0.42 -18.08 6.51
N LEU A 73 0.58 -18.35 5.21
CA LEU A 73 -0.51 -18.35 4.23
C LEU A 73 -0.54 -19.68 3.47
N TYR A 74 -0.64 -20.79 4.18
CA TYR A 74 -0.44 -22.15 3.63
C TYR A 74 -1.33 -22.51 2.42
N GLU A 75 -2.50 -21.87 2.27
CA GLU A 75 -3.40 -22.05 1.12
C GLU A 75 -3.13 -21.08 -0.03
N ALA A 76 -2.26 -20.08 0.17
CA ALA A 76 -1.97 -19.07 -0.82
C ALA A 76 -0.91 -19.54 -1.81
N THR A 77 -1.06 -19.14 -3.08
CA THR A 77 -0.05 -19.37 -4.11
C THR A 77 0.91 -18.18 -4.19
N LEU A 78 2.22 -18.43 -4.26
CA LEU A 78 3.22 -17.38 -4.52
C LEU A 78 3.40 -17.15 -6.03
N GLN A 79 3.16 -15.92 -6.48
CA GLN A 79 3.48 -15.44 -7.82
C GLN A 79 4.66 -14.46 -7.72
N ASP A 80 5.81 -14.89 -8.22
CA ASP A 80 7.05 -14.12 -8.12
C ASP A 80 7.37 -13.40 -9.43
N PHE A 81 7.36 -12.08 -9.38
CA PHE A 81 7.80 -11.15 -10.43
C PHE A 81 9.03 -10.34 -9.99
N ALA A 82 9.67 -10.70 -8.88
CA ALA A 82 10.93 -10.08 -8.48
C ALA A 82 12.07 -10.62 -9.36
N TYR A 83 13.00 -9.74 -9.72
CA TYR A 83 14.20 -10.09 -10.46
C TYR A 83 15.40 -9.51 -9.74
N GLY A 84 16.45 -10.31 -9.55
CA GLY A 84 17.72 -9.80 -9.04
C GLY A 84 18.17 -8.54 -9.79
N PHE A 85 18.55 -7.51 -9.04
CA PHE A 85 19.01 -6.20 -9.58
C PHE A 85 17.92 -5.36 -10.29
N ALA A 86 16.65 -5.69 -10.12
CA ALA A 86 15.56 -4.80 -10.53
C ALA A 86 15.69 -3.44 -9.85
N THR A 87 15.53 -2.38 -10.63
CA THR A 87 15.51 -0.98 -10.15
C THR A 87 14.09 -0.48 -10.07
N ILE A 88 13.89 0.63 -9.35
CA ILE A 88 12.56 1.28 -9.24
C ILE A 88 12.12 1.83 -10.61
N ASP A 89 13.09 2.25 -11.44
CA ASP A 89 12.88 2.82 -12.76
C ASP A 89 14.00 2.37 -13.70
N SER A 90 13.66 1.48 -14.64
CA SER A 90 14.61 0.93 -15.59
C SER A 90 15.04 1.94 -16.67
N GLU A 91 14.30 3.04 -16.87
CA GLU A 91 14.72 4.11 -17.79
C GLU A 91 15.78 5.00 -17.14
N LEU A 92 15.58 5.35 -15.87
CA LEU A 92 16.53 6.18 -15.12
C LEU A 92 17.81 5.40 -14.79
N VAL A 93 17.67 4.17 -14.30
CA VAL A 93 18.80 3.29 -13.96
C VAL A 93 18.48 1.88 -14.44
N HIS A 94 19.20 1.43 -15.46
CA HIS A 94 19.02 0.08 -15.97
C HIS A 94 19.51 -0.97 -14.96
N GLY A 95 18.65 -1.94 -14.66
CA GLY A 95 19.02 -3.10 -13.87
C GLY A 95 19.85 -4.06 -14.72
N THR A 96 21.08 -4.33 -14.31
CA THR A 96 21.97 -5.28 -14.99
C THR A 96 22.48 -6.33 -14.02
N MET A 97 22.56 -7.57 -14.46
CA MET A 97 23.08 -8.69 -13.66
C MET A 97 24.08 -9.56 -14.43
N GLY A 98 24.62 -10.56 -13.74
CA GLY A 98 25.69 -11.42 -14.23
C GLY A 98 27.07 -10.95 -13.78
N SER A 99 28.09 -11.80 -13.93
CA SER A 99 29.46 -11.50 -13.51
C SER A 99 30.06 -10.26 -14.18
N HIS A 100 29.56 -9.90 -15.37
CA HIS A 100 29.99 -8.74 -16.15
C HIS A 100 28.84 -7.73 -16.40
N ALA A 101 27.76 -7.79 -15.61
CA ALA A 101 26.60 -6.90 -15.78
C ALA A 101 26.02 -6.91 -17.22
N ASN A 102 26.08 -8.05 -17.90
CA ASN A 102 25.75 -8.21 -19.32
C ASN A 102 24.32 -8.68 -19.57
N ILE A 103 23.58 -9.06 -18.53
CA ILE A 103 22.20 -9.52 -18.65
C ILE A 103 21.30 -8.36 -18.22
N ASN A 104 20.56 -7.79 -19.17
CA ASN A 104 19.62 -6.71 -18.89
C ASN A 104 18.37 -7.26 -18.21
N VAL A 105 18.01 -6.65 -17.08
CA VAL A 105 16.82 -6.97 -16.30
C VAL A 105 15.74 -5.98 -16.74
N ASP A 106 15.17 -6.23 -17.91
CA ASP A 106 14.00 -5.49 -18.35
C ASP A 106 12.78 -6.09 -17.65
N CYS A 107 12.36 -5.45 -16.56
CA CYS A 107 11.22 -5.89 -15.78
C CYS A 107 9.98 -5.76 -16.67
N ASN A 108 9.44 -6.90 -17.11
CA ASN A 108 8.13 -6.94 -17.75
C ASN A 108 7.06 -6.77 -16.66
N CYS A 109 7.03 -5.58 -16.05
CA CYS A 109 6.05 -5.23 -15.05
C CYS A 109 4.67 -5.41 -15.67
N LEU A 110 3.82 -6.24 -15.06
CA LEU A 110 2.41 -6.23 -15.43
C LEU A 110 1.93 -4.78 -15.31
N CYS A 111 1.34 -4.28 -16.39
CA CYS A 111 0.75 -2.95 -16.43
C CYS A 111 -0.04 -2.70 -15.15
N TYR A 112 0.51 -1.87 -14.26
CA TYR A 112 -0.13 -1.57 -13.00
C TYR A 112 -1.37 -0.75 -13.33
N LYS A 113 -2.52 -1.42 -13.41
CA LYS A 113 -3.79 -0.74 -13.56
C LYS A 113 -4.05 0.01 -12.27
N SER A 114 -3.82 1.31 -12.29
CA SER A 114 -4.03 2.20 -11.15
C SER A 114 -5.38 1.90 -10.48
N ARG A 115 -5.34 1.80 -9.14
CA ARG A 115 -6.48 1.41 -8.27
C ARG A 115 -7.80 2.06 -8.72
N PRO A 116 -8.96 1.38 -8.56
CA PRO A 116 -10.24 1.88 -9.07
C PRO A 116 -10.59 3.27 -8.52
N LYS A 117 -10.75 4.25 -9.44
CA LYS A 117 -11.12 5.66 -9.18
C LYS A 117 -12.25 5.82 -8.15
N ARG A 118 -13.20 4.89 -8.16
CA ARG A 118 -14.37 4.88 -7.27
C ARG A 118 -14.01 4.84 -5.78
N ARG A 119 -12.98 4.08 -5.37
CA ARG A 119 -12.58 4.00 -3.94
C ARG A 119 -12.07 5.35 -3.44
N PHE A 120 -11.31 6.06 -4.28
CA PHE A 120 -10.79 7.37 -3.93
C PHE A 120 -11.92 8.41 -3.85
N GLN A 121 -12.81 8.44 -4.85
CA GLN A 121 -13.96 9.34 -4.88
C GLN A 121 -14.88 9.17 -3.66
N VAL A 122 -15.18 7.94 -3.26
CA VAL A 122 -16.00 7.67 -2.06
C VAL A 122 -15.31 8.17 -0.79
N ARG A 123 -14.01 7.93 -0.65
CA ARG A 123 -13.25 8.41 0.52
C ARG A 123 -13.25 9.94 0.59
N PHE A 124 -13.02 10.62 -0.53
CA PHE A 124 -13.01 12.07 -0.61
C PHE A 124 -14.38 12.68 -0.28
N ALA A 125 -15.45 12.10 -0.84
CA ALA A 125 -16.82 12.54 -0.58
C ALA A 125 -17.20 12.39 0.91
N LEU A 126 -16.80 11.29 1.54
CA LEU A 126 -17.07 11.01 2.95
C LEU A 126 -16.29 11.95 3.89
N ILE A 127 -15.05 12.32 3.54
CA ILE A 127 -14.27 13.32 4.29
C ILE A 127 -14.93 14.70 4.20
N ILE A 128 -15.36 15.13 3.00
CA ILE A 128 -16.06 16.41 2.81
C ILE A 128 -17.36 16.43 3.61
N LEU A 129 -18.14 15.35 3.58
CA LEU A 129 -19.38 15.24 4.35
C LEU A 129 -19.12 15.42 5.85
N PHE A 130 -18.10 14.76 6.40
CA PHE A 130 -17.75 14.90 7.82
C PHE A 130 -17.25 16.31 8.17
N PHE A 131 -16.52 16.96 7.26
CA PHE A 131 -16.06 18.33 7.44
C PHE A 131 -17.26 19.30 7.57
N ILE A 132 -18.25 19.17 6.68
CA ILE A 132 -19.50 19.97 6.73
C ILE A 132 -20.25 19.72 8.04
N LEU A 133 -20.46 18.45 8.40
CA LEU A 133 -21.15 18.08 9.65
C LEU A 133 -20.46 18.67 10.89
N ARG A 134 -19.13 18.76 10.90
CA ARG A 134 -18.36 19.37 12.00
C ARG A 134 -18.52 20.88 12.07
N ILE A 135 -18.55 21.58 10.93
CA ILE A 135 -18.82 23.03 10.90
C ILE A 135 -20.22 23.32 11.45
N VAL A 136 -21.23 22.55 11.02
CA VAL A 136 -22.60 22.68 11.53
C VAL A 136 -22.65 22.42 13.03
N ALA A 137 -21.96 21.38 13.52
CA ALA A 137 -21.89 21.08 14.96
C ALA A 137 -21.28 22.24 15.77
N ILE A 138 -20.19 22.85 15.27
CA ILE A 138 -19.58 24.03 15.93
C ILE A 138 -20.59 25.18 16.02
N GLY A 139 -21.31 25.47 14.93
CA GLY A 139 -22.34 26.51 14.92
C GLY A 139 -23.46 26.25 15.93
N LEU A 140 -23.92 25.00 16.03
CA LEU A 140 -24.94 24.61 17.00
C LEU A 140 -24.44 24.70 18.45
N TYR A 141 -23.22 24.26 18.73
CA TYR A 141 -22.64 24.36 20.08
C TYR A 141 -22.35 25.81 20.47
N ALA A 142 -21.93 26.65 19.53
CA ALA A 142 -21.68 28.08 19.77
C ALA A 142 -22.97 28.91 19.92
N SER A 143 -24.08 28.46 19.31
CA SER A 143 -25.39 29.13 19.39
C SER A 143 -26.23 28.69 20.59
N SER A 144 -25.78 27.69 21.34
CA SER A 144 -26.42 27.24 22.58
C SER A 144 -26.39 28.36 23.60
N SER A 145 -27.56 28.87 23.98
CA SER A 145 -27.74 29.98 24.92
C SER A 145 -27.73 29.56 26.39
N ASP A 146 -27.54 28.27 26.68
CA ASP A 146 -27.33 27.80 28.05
C ASP A 146 -25.94 28.25 28.50
N ASP A 147 -25.87 28.97 29.62
CA ASP A 147 -24.67 29.45 30.34
C ASP A 147 -23.78 28.30 30.87
N ASP A 148 -23.93 27.10 30.31
CA ASP A 148 -23.13 25.93 30.66
C ASP A 148 -21.78 26.00 29.95
N TYR A 149 -20.73 26.02 30.79
CA TYR A 149 -19.31 25.98 30.44
C TYR A 149 -18.96 24.84 29.43
N ASP A 150 -19.82 23.83 29.34
CA ASP A 150 -19.68 22.65 28.50
C ASP A 150 -19.89 22.91 27.00
N GLY A 151 -20.67 23.92 26.61
CA GLY A 151 -20.95 24.24 25.20
C GLY A 151 -19.70 24.75 24.47
N GLY A 152 -18.99 25.70 25.09
CA GLY A 152 -17.74 26.26 24.57
C GLY A 152 -16.63 25.23 24.47
N ILE A 153 -16.50 24.35 25.47
CA ILE A 153 -15.52 23.24 25.46
C ILE A 153 -15.84 22.27 24.32
N SER A 154 -17.12 21.93 24.13
CA SER A 154 -17.55 21.03 23.05
C SER A 154 -17.28 21.62 21.66
N ALA A 155 -17.49 22.93 21.48
CA ALA A 155 -17.15 23.64 20.25
C ALA A 155 -15.63 23.65 20.00
N ALA A 156 -14.82 23.88 21.03
CA ALA A 156 -13.36 23.87 20.94
C ALA A 156 -12.81 22.48 20.56
N ILE A 157 -13.33 21.40 21.17
CA ILE A 157 -12.96 20.02 20.82
C ILE A 157 -13.36 19.71 19.37
N CYS A 158 -14.54 20.15 18.93
CA CYS A 158 -14.96 19.99 17.54
C CYS A 158 -14.05 20.76 16.57
N ALA A 159 -13.65 21.99 16.91
CA ALA A 159 -12.72 22.77 16.10
C ALA A 159 -11.34 22.10 15.99
N PHE A 160 -10.81 21.55 17.08
CA PHE A 160 -9.55 20.80 17.05
C PHE A 160 -9.64 19.55 16.15
N SER A 161 -10.79 18.87 16.15
CA SER A 161 -11.02 17.71 15.28
C SER A 161 -10.99 18.05 13.77
N LEU A 162 -11.29 19.30 13.38
CA LEU A 162 -11.17 19.75 11.98
C LEU A 162 -9.73 19.72 11.48
N ILE A 163 -8.74 19.93 12.36
CA ILE A 163 -7.32 19.89 11.99
C ILE A 163 -6.94 18.48 11.52
N PHE A 164 -7.38 17.44 12.22
CA PHE A 164 -7.11 16.05 11.81
C PHE A 164 -7.82 15.67 10.51
N LEU A 165 -9.07 16.13 10.31
CA LEU A 165 -9.79 15.92 9.06
C LEU A 165 -9.09 16.61 7.88
N PHE A 166 -8.63 17.85 8.09
CA PHE A 166 -7.88 18.59 7.08
C PHE A 166 -6.55 17.91 6.75
N THR A 167 -5.78 17.48 7.75
CA THR A 167 -4.53 16.73 7.53
C THR A 167 -4.80 15.43 6.76
N THR A 168 -5.86 14.71 7.09
CA THR A 168 -6.26 13.48 6.36
C THR A 168 -6.59 13.80 4.90
N PHE A 169 -7.35 14.87 4.65
CA PHE A 169 -7.66 15.36 3.31
C PHE A 169 -6.41 15.69 2.51
N CYS A 170 -5.46 16.43 3.10
CA CYS A 170 -4.20 16.80 2.45
C CYS A 170 -3.35 15.57 2.09
N LEU A 171 -3.26 14.58 2.99
CA LEU A 171 -2.54 13.33 2.72
C LEU A 171 -3.20 12.51 1.60
N ASP A 172 -4.54 12.47 1.55
CA ASP A 172 -5.26 11.81 0.48
C ASP A 172 -5.12 12.55 -0.86
N LEU A 173 -5.15 13.88 -0.85
CA LEU A 173 -4.90 14.70 -2.03
C LEU A 173 -3.47 14.53 -2.53
N TYR A 174 -2.48 14.56 -1.64
CA TYR A 174 -1.08 14.30 -1.98
C TYR A 174 -0.92 12.93 -2.63
N ARG A 175 -1.50 11.88 -2.02
CA ARG A 175 -1.48 10.53 -2.57
C ARG A 175 -2.18 10.46 -3.92
N TYR A 176 -3.27 11.18 -4.12
CA TYR A 176 -3.93 11.28 -5.42
C TYR A 176 -3.02 11.90 -6.48
N CYS A 177 -2.45 13.07 -6.20
CA CYS A 177 -1.55 13.75 -7.13
C CYS A 177 -0.35 12.87 -7.48
N VAL A 178 0.32 12.30 -6.48
CA VAL A 178 1.50 11.45 -6.69
C VAL A 178 1.12 10.15 -7.41
N TRP A 179 0.09 9.43 -6.98
CA TRP A 179 -0.22 8.12 -7.58
C TRP A 179 -0.97 8.18 -8.91
N TRP A 180 -1.73 9.25 -9.20
CA TRP A 180 -2.47 9.35 -10.46
C TRP A 180 -1.71 10.07 -11.57
N HIS A 181 -0.74 10.92 -11.24
CA HIS A 181 0.10 11.58 -12.26
C HIS A 181 1.49 10.95 -12.38
N TYR A 182 1.82 9.93 -11.57
CA TYR A 182 2.97 9.09 -11.85
C TYR A 182 2.64 8.17 -13.02
N THR A 183 2.82 8.69 -14.23
CA THR A 183 3.15 7.87 -15.39
C THR A 183 4.67 7.81 -15.43
N PRO A 184 5.30 6.63 -15.27
CA PRO A 184 6.72 6.52 -15.58
C PRO A 184 6.91 7.04 -17.01
N TYR A 185 7.88 7.95 -17.18
CA TYR A 185 8.21 8.48 -18.49
C TYR A 185 8.51 7.29 -19.42
N GLY A 186 8.12 7.37 -20.70
CA GLY A 186 8.47 6.37 -21.72
C GLY A 186 7.77 5.01 -21.72
N ASP A 187 6.91 4.67 -20.75
CA ASP A 187 6.20 3.37 -20.76
C ASP A 187 5.03 3.33 -21.77
N THR A 188 5.32 2.95 -23.02
CA THR A 188 4.31 2.71 -24.06
C THR A 188 3.74 1.30 -24.03
N ARG A 189 4.13 0.43 -23.09
CA ARG A 189 3.76 -1.00 -23.11
C ARG A 189 2.32 -1.25 -22.62
N CYS A 190 1.66 -0.23 -22.10
CA CYS A 190 0.38 -0.33 -21.40
C CYS A 190 -0.80 0.41 -22.06
N HIS A 191 -0.69 0.72 -23.36
CA HIS A 191 -1.76 1.30 -24.17
C HIS A 191 -2.56 0.26 -24.94
#